data_AF-K2GNP4-F1
#
_entry.id   AF-K2GNP4-F1
#
_cell.length_a   1.000
_cell.length_b   1.000
_cell.length_c   1.000
_cell.angle_alpha   90.00
_cell.angle_beta   90.00
_cell.angle_gamma   90.00
#
_symmetry.space_group_name_H-M   'P 1'
#
loop_
_entity.id
_entity.type
_entity.pdbx_description
1 polymer ?
#
loop_
_entity_poly.entity_id
_entity_poly.type
_entity_poly.pdbx_seq_one_letter_code
_entity_poly.pdbx_strand_id
1 'polypeptide(L)'
;MVNTHIAHDCMVGDYNIFANNVGVAGHVHVGDYVVIGGNSGIHQFCKIDSYSMIGGASLILKDVPAYVMVSGNPAHAFAMNIEGMRRKGWSKTVISGLRDAFKLIYKSGLTTQEAIEQIRTGILP
;
A
#
# COMPACT_ATOMS: atom_id res chain seq x y z
N MET A 1 17.20 -1.04 -5.13
CA MET A 1 18.01 -0.90 -6.36
C MET A 1 19.09 0.15 -6.10
N VAL A 2 19.57 0.91 -7.09
CA VAL A 2 20.66 1.89 -6.89
C VAL A 2 20.21 3.00 -5.95
N ASN A 3 21.03 3.33 -4.96
CA ASN A 3 20.82 4.43 -4.01
C ASN A 3 19.48 4.33 -3.22
N THR A 4 19.03 3.11 -2.92
CA THR A 4 17.95 2.90 -1.95
C THR A 4 18.52 3.11 -0.54
N HIS A 5 17.88 3.95 0.27
CA HIS A 5 18.22 4.20 1.66
C HIS A 5 17.19 3.56 2.60
N ILE A 6 17.66 2.76 3.55
CA ILE A 6 16.89 2.25 4.68
C ILE A 6 17.51 2.85 5.95
N ALA A 7 16.76 3.68 6.66
CA ALA A 7 17.22 4.32 7.89
C ALA A 7 17.20 3.36 9.10
N HIS A 8 17.56 3.91 10.25
CA HIS A 8 17.60 3.16 11.52
C HIS A 8 16.22 2.59 11.91
N ASP A 9 16.24 1.43 12.57
CA ASP A 9 15.07 0.78 13.17
C ASP A 9 13.92 0.43 12.22
N CYS A 10 14.19 0.39 10.91
CA CYS A 10 13.20 -0.09 9.95
C CYS A 10 13.02 -1.60 10.04
N MET A 11 11.78 -2.05 9.82
CA MET A 11 11.43 -3.45 9.66
C MET A 11 10.98 -3.68 8.23
N VAL A 12 11.60 -4.61 7.50
CA VAL A 12 11.30 -4.89 6.10
C VAL A 12 11.01 -6.37 5.94
N GLY A 13 9.81 -6.68 5.44
CA GLY A 13 9.39 -8.04 5.12
C GLY A 13 10.00 -8.58 3.83
N ASP A 14 9.42 -9.66 3.33
CA ASP A 14 9.97 -10.45 2.24
C ASP A 14 9.44 -10.06 0.85
N TYR A 15 10.21 -10.39 -0.18
CA TYR A 15 9.83 -10.22 -1.60
C TYR A 15 9.48 -8.79 -2.04
N ASN A 16 10.02 -7.81 -1.33
CA ASN A 16 9.81 -6.39 -1.61
C ASN A 16 10.68 -5.91 -2.79
N ILE A 17 10.17 -4.93 -3.53
CA ILE A 17 10.88 -4.28 -4.64
C ILE A 17 11.01 -2.79 -4.34
N PHE A 18 12.24 -2.35 -4.10
CA PHE A 18 12.60 -0.95 -3.95
C PHE A 18 13.31 -0.48 -5.21
N ALA A 19 12.69 0.43 -5.97
CA ALA A 19 13.30 1.04 -7.13
C ALA A 19 14.45 2.02 -6.76
N ASN A 20 15.04 2.65 -7.77
CA ASN A 20 16.19 3.55 -7.56
C ASN A 20 15.80 4.76 -6.70
N ASN A 21 16.72 5.24 -5.86
CA ASN A 21 16.55 6.44 -5.04
C ASN A 21 15.32 6.42 -4.11
N VAL A 22 14.87 5.23 -3.68
CA VAL A 22 13.84 5.15 -2.64
C VAL A 22 14.48 5.51 -1.29
N GLY A 23 13.92 6.50 -0.59
CA GLY A 23 14.34 6.89 0.74
C GLY A 23 13.33 6.45 1.79
N VAL A 24 13.75 5.60 2.73
CA VAL A 24 12.94 5.14 3.85
C VAL A 24 13.50 5.72 5.14
N ALA A 25 12.72 6.58 5.81
CA ALA A 25 13.11 7.19 7.09
C ALA A 25 12.98 6.22 8.28
N GLY A 26 13.42 6.65 9.46
CA GLY A 26 13.53 5.77 10.62
C GLY A 26 12.21 5.16 11.08
N HIS A 27 12.27 3.96 11.67
CA HIS A 27 11.12 3.24 12.23
C HIS A 27 9.99 2.91 11.24
N VAL A 28 10.26 2.91 9.92
CA VAL A 28 9.26 2.49 8.94
C VAL A 28 9.11 0.98 8.95
N HIS A 29 7.86 0.51 8.86
CA HIS A 29 7.55 -0.90 8.69
C HIS A 29 7.08 -1.15 7.26
N VAL A 30 7.74 -2.06 6.55
CA VAL A 30 7.35 -2.52 5.22
C VAL A 30 6.96 -3.98 5.33
N GLY A 31 5.75 -4.32 4.87
CA GLY A 31 5.24 -5.69 4.82
C GLY A 31 5.89 -6.53 3.72
N ASP A 32 5.16 -7.48 3.17
CA ASP A 32 5.64 -8.40 2.13
C ASP A 32 5.09 -8.04 0.75
N TYR A 33 5.86 -8.34 -0.29
CA TYR A 33 5.46 -8.12 -1.69
C TYR A 33 5.07 -6.66 -2.01
N VAL A 34 5.62 -5.70 -1.27
CA VAL A 34 5.45 -4.27 -1.51
C VAL A 34 6.32 -3.84 -2.69
N VAL A 35 5.77 -2.98 -3.56
CA VAL A 35 6.52 -2.37 -4.66
C VAL A 35 6.59 -0.86 -4.45
N ILE A 36 7.81 -0.31 -4.42
CA ILE A 36 8.05 1.12 -4.21
C ILE A 36 8.74 1.70 -5.43
N GLY A 37 8.03 2.59 -6.12
CA GLY A 37 8.51 3.32 -7.29
C GLY A 37 9.70 4.23 -6.98
N GLY A 38 10.53 4.50 -8.00
CA GLY A 38 11.80 5.19 -7.80
C GLY A 38 11.61 6.65 -7.42
N ASN A 39 12.61 7.24 -6.75
CA ASN A 39 12.58 8.59 -6.19
C ASN A 39 11.45 8.81 -5.16
N SER A 40 10.88 7.76 -4.57
CA SER A 40 9.84 7.90 -3.55
C SER A 40 10.44 8.01 -2.15
N GLY A 41 9.84 8.85 -1.31
CA GLY A 41 10.24 9.08 0.08
C GLY A 41 9.16 8.60 1.04
N ILE A 42 9.55 7.85 2.07
CA ILE A 42 8.66 7.37 3.14
C ILE A 42 9.06 8.02 4.45
N HIS A 43 8.14 8.78 5.03
CA HIS A 43 8.33 9.48 6.29
C HIS A 43 8.43 8.51 7.47
N GLN A 44 9.16 8.93 8.51
CA GLN A 44 9.39 8.12 9.70
C GLN A 44 8.07 7.63 10.33
N PHE A 45 8.12 6.44 10.92
CA PHE A 45 6.99 5.74 11.56
C PHE A 45 5.83 5.30 10.65
N CYS A 46 5.91 5.52 9.33
CA CYS A 46 4.87 5.03 8.42
C CYS A 46 4.90 3.50 8.33
N LYS A 47 3.72 2.91 8.14
CA LYS A 47 3.54 1.50 7.81
C LYS A 47 3.12 1.33 6.36
N ILE A 48 3.82 0.47 5.63
CA ILE A 48 3.55 0.12 4.24
C ILE A 48 3.15 -1.35 4.21
N ASP A 49 1.85 -1.62 4.21
CA ASP A 49 1.34 -2.98 4.38
C ASP A 49 1.49 -3.82 3.10
N SER A 50 1.45 -5.14 3.28
CA SER A 50 1.75 -6.12 2.24
C SER A 50 0.94 -5.91 0.96
N TYR A 51 1.56 -6.22 -0.19
CA TYR A 51 0.99 -6.10 -1.54
C TYR A 51 0.61 -4.68 -1.99
N SER A 52 0.87 -3.65 -1.19
CA SER A 52 0.70 -2.27 -1.61
C SER A 52 1.70 -1.89 -2.72
N MET A 53 1.37 -0.85 -3.48
CA MET A 53 2.24 -0.32 -4.51
C MET A 53 2.30 1.21 -4.44
N ILE A 54 3.51 1.74 -4.31
CA ILE A 54 3.79 3.17 -4.32
C ILE A 54 4.30 3.56 -5.71
N GLY A 55 3.67 4.55 -6.34
CA GLY A 55 4.11 5.14 -7.61
C GLY A 55 5.49 5.81 -7.48
N GLY A 56 6.14 6.10 -8.60
CA GLY A 56 7.40 6.85 -8.59
C GLY A 56 7.21 8.28 -8.09
N ALA A 57 8.31 8.89 -7.63
CA ALA A 57 8.37 10.28 -7.16
C ALA A 57 7.27 10.64 -6.13
N SER A 58 6.91 9.69 -5.27
CA SER A 58 5.82 9.86 -4.31
C SER A 58 6.32 10.18 -2.91
N LEU A 59 5.63 11.08 -2.20
CA LEU A 59 5.93 11.42 -0.82
C LEU A 59 4.88 10.81 0.11
N ILE A 60 5.28 9.80 0.88
CA ILE A 60 4.43 9.09 1.83
C ILE A 60 4.55 9.74 3.21
N LEU A 61 3.45 10.32 3.68
CA LEU A 61 3.35 10.98 4.99
C LEU A 61 2.42 10.25 5.97
N LYS A 62 1.76 9.18 5.52
CA LYS A 62 0.80 8.38 6.27
C LYS A 62 0.92 6.91 5.86
N ASP A 63 0.38 6.02 6.69
CA ASP A 63 0.33 4.60 6.41
C ASP A 63 -0.34 4.27 5.06
N VAL A 64 0.17 3.24 4.40
CA VAL A 64 -0.34 2.72 3.13
C VAL A 64 -0.95 1.35 3.39
N PRO A 65 -2.29 1.21 3.34
CA PRO A 65 -2.94 -0.07 3.64
C PRO A 65 -2.64 -1.17 2.61
N ALA A 66 -2.85 -2.42 3.04
CA ALA A 66 -2.57 -3.59 2.24
C ALA A 66 -3.29 -3.53 0.88
N TYR A 67 -2.61 -4.01 -0.16
CA TYR A 67 -3.12 -4.05 -1.54
C TYR A 67 -3.41 -2.70 -2.20
N VAL A 68 -3.28 -1.57 -1.49
CA VAL A 68 -3.60 -0.23 -2.03
C VAL A 68 -2.49 0.28 -2.93
N MET A 69 -2.86 1.00 -3.99
CA MET A 69 -1.95 1.79 -4.80
C MET A 69 -2.05 3.27 -4.42
N VAL A 70 -0.89 3.87 -4.15
CA VAL A 70 -0.76 5.29 -3.83
C VAL A 70 0.25 5.96 -4.75
N SER A 71 0.04 7.24 -5.06
CA SER A 71 1.02 8.03 -5.82
C SER A 71 0.85 9.53 -5.58
N GLY A 72 1.89 10.30 -5.84
CA GLY A 72 1.86 11.76 -5.82
C GLY A 72 2.69 12.36 -4.68
N ASN A 73 2.78 13.69 -4.68
CA ASN A 73 3.46 14.46 -3.64
C ASN A 73 2.59 15.68 -3.26
N PRO A 74 1.80 15.60 -2.16
CA PRO A 74 1.65 14.45 -1.25
C PRO A 74 0.95 13.25 -1.92
N ALA A 75 1.22 12.03 -1.46
CA ALA A 75 0.64 10.83 -2.04
C ALA A 75 -0.83 10.62 -1.64
N HIS A 76 -1.64 10.17 -2.61
CA HIS A 76 -3.04 9.80 -2.40
C HIS A 76 -3.32 8.39 -2.90
N ALA A 77 -4.20 7.68 -2.20
CA ALA A 77 -4.74 6.39 -2.64
C ALA A 77 -5.66 6.60 -3.86
N PHE A 78 -5.45 5.83 -4.93
CA PHE A 78 -6.24 5.97 -6.16
C PHE A 78 -6.86 4.66 -6.66
N ALA A 79 -6.30 3.50 -6.30
CA ALA A 79 -6.81 2.19 -6.71
C ALA A 79 -6.23 1.04 -5.86
N MET A 80 -6.66 -0.19 -6.17
CA MET A 80 -6.09 -1.44 -5.64
C MET A 80 -5.05 -2.02 -6.62
N ASN A 81 -4.03 -2.72 -6.11
CA ASN A 81 -2.97 -3.38 -6.87
C ASN A 81 -3.47 -4.66 -7.55
N ILE A 82 -4.43 -4.50 -8.46
CA ILE A 82 -5.09 -5.60 -9.17
C ILE A 82 -4.10 -6.36 -10.05
N GLU A 83 -3.13 -5.66 -10.66
CA GLU A 83 -2.11 -6.31 -11.48
C GLU A 83 -1.18 -7.19 -10.65
N GLY A 84 -0.78 -6.75 -9.45
CA GLY A 84 -0.01 -7.59 -8.52
C GLY A 84 -0.76 -8.87 -8.14
N MET A 85 -2.05 -8.76 -7.84
CA MET A 85 -2.91 -9.92 -7.53
C MET A 85 -3.06 -10.87 -8.73
N ARG A 86 -3.30 -10.33 -9.94
CA ARG A 86 -3.45 -11.13 -11.17
C ARG A 86 -2.20 -11.92 -11.50
N ARG A 87 -1.02 -11.31 -11.39
CA ARG A 87 0.28 -11.97 -11.63
C ARG A 87 0.54 -13.13 -10.69
N LYS A 88 -0.05 -13.11 -9.50
CA LYS A 88 0.03 -14.18 -8.49
C LYS A 88 -1.12 -15.20 -8.57
N GLY A 89 -1.97 -15.12 -9.58
CA GLY A 89 -3.05 -16.09 -9.82
C GLY A 89 -4.21 -16.01 -8.83
N TRP A 90 -4.46 -14.85 -8.22
CA TRP A 90 -5.56 -14.69 -7.27
C TRP A 90 -6.93 -14.83 -7.96
N SER A 91 -7.91 -15.39 -7.25
CA SER A 91 -9.24 -15.61 -7.83
C SER A 91 -9.96 -14.30 -8.14
N LYS A 92 -10.80 -14.31 -9.17
CA LYS A 92 -11.62 -13.14 -9.55
C LYS A 92 -12.52 -12.70 -8.40
N THR A 93 -13.03 -13.64 -7.61
CA THR A 93 -13.89 -13.37 -6.44
C THR A 93 -13.14 -12.57 -5.39
N VAL A 94 -11.92 -12.97 -5.02
CA VAL A 94 -11.07 -12.26 -4.04
C VAL A 94 -10.75 -10.86 -4.53
N ILE A 95 -10.32 -10.73 -5.80
CA ILE A 95 -10.02 -9.43 -6.41
C ILE A 95 -11.24 -8.51 -6.40
N SER A 96 -12.44 -9.06 -6.65
CA SER A 96 -13.68 -8.28 -6.61
C SER A 96 -14.00 -7.80 -5.20
N GLY A 97 -13.96 -8.68 -4.20
CA GLY A 97 -14.22 -8.30 -2.80
C GLY A 97 -13.27 -7.21 -2.30
N LEU A 98 -11.99 -7.32 -2.62
CA LEU A 98 -11.00 -6.28 -2.30
C LEU A 98 -11.28 -4.94 -2.99
N ARG A 99 -11.74 -4.97 -4.26
CA ARG A 99 -12.14 -3.75 -4.97
C ARG A 99 -13.35 -3.09 -4.32
N ASP A 100 -14.30 -3.87 -3.84
CA ASP A 100 -15.50 -3.35 -3.18
C ASP A 100 -15.15 -2.79 -1.79
N ALA A 101 -14.27 -3.44 -1.04
CA ALA A 101 -13.72 -2.90 0.21
C ALA A 101 -13.02 -1.55 0.00
N PHE A 102 -12.23 -1.40 -1.07
CA PHE A 102 -11.59 -0.12 -1.40
C PHE A 102 -12.62 0.99 -1.66
N LYS A 103 -13.72 0.69 -2.37
CA LYS A 103 -14.78 1.69 -2.61
C LYS A 103 -15.43 2.11 -1.29
N LEU A 104 -15.72 1.16 -0.41
CA LEU A 104 -16.30 1.45 0.92
C LEU A 104 -15.42 2.40 1.72
N ILE A 105 -14.10 2.17 1.74
CA ILE A 105 -13.15 2.98 2.49
C ILE A 105 -12.94 4.37 1.87
N TYR A 106 -12.79 4.47 0.55
CA TYR A 106 -12.29 5.70 -0.10
C TYR A 106 -13.33 6.47 -0.93
N LYS A 107 -14.45 5.85 -1.29
CA LYS A 107 -15.39 6.42 -2.29
C LYS A 107 -16.84 6.49 -1.83
N SER A 108 -17.20 5.84 -0.73
CA SER A 108 -18.60 5.80 -0.25
C SER A 108 -18.97 6.94 0.70
N GLY A 109 -18.06 7.87 1.01
CA GLY A 109 -18.33 8.98 1.93
C GLY A 109 -18.56 8.55 3.39
N LEU A 110 -18.24 7.29 3.71
CA LEU A 110 -18.37 6.72 5.04
C LEU A 110 -17.20 7.15 5.93
N THR A 111 -17.45 7.18 7.24
CA THR A 111 -16.37 7.16 8.22
C THR A 111 -15.64 5.82 8.17
N THR A 112 -14.40 5.80 8.67
CA THR A 112 -13.60 4.57 8.75
C THR A 112 -14.33 3.46 9.51
N GLN A 113 -15.04 3.80 10.60
CA GLN A 113 -15.76 2.81 11.40
C GLN A 113 -16.92 2.18 10.64
N GLU A 114 -17.73 2.99 9.94
CA GLU A 114 -18.84 2.50 9.12
C GLU A 114 -18.35 1.63 7.95
N ALA A 115 -17.27 2.04 7.28
CA ALA A 115 -16.68 1.27 6.19
C ALA A 115 -16.19 -0.10 6.68
N ILE A 116 -15.53 -0.17 7.84
CA ILE A 116 -15.07 -1.43 8.45
C ILE A 116 -16.26 -2.35 8.75
N GLU A 117 -17.34 -1.82 9.32
CA GLU A 117 -18.52 -2.62 9.65
C GLU A 117 -19.19 -3.19 8.39
N GLN A 118 -19.31 -2.39 7.33
CA GLN A 118 -19.85 -2.87 6.05
C GLN A 118 -18.96 -3.93 5.39
N ILE A 119 -17.63 -3.80 5.50
CA ILE A 119 -16.70 -4.82 4.98
C ILE A 119 -16.88 -6.15 5.73
N ARG A 120 -16.99 -6.11 7.07
CA ARG A 120 -17.16 -7.32 7.89
C ARG A 120 -18.45 -8.06 7.58
N THR A 121 -19.55 -7.32 7.46
CA THR A 121 -20.89 -7.91 7.27
C THR A 121 -21.17 -8.30 5.81
N GLY A 122 -20.63 -7.55 4.84
CA GLY A 122 -20.97 -7.72 3.43
C GLY A 122 -19.93 -8.45 2.57
N ILE A 123 -18.65 -8.43 2.95
CA ILE A 123 -17.54 -8.95 2.10
C ILE A 123 -16.81 -10.13 2.76
N LEU A 124 -16.66 -10.12 4.08
CA LEU A 124 -15.91 -11.12 4.86
C LEU A 124 -16.80 -12.00 5.76
N PRO A 125 -17.93 -12.57 5.27
CA PRO A 125 -18.81 -13.36 6.13
C PRO A 125 -18.09 -14.59 6.73
#